data_AF-A0A661S2F1-F1
#
_entry.id   AF-A0A661S2F1-F1
#
_cell.length_a   1.000
_cell.length_b   1.000
_cell.length_c   1.000
_cell.angle_alpha   90.00
_cell.angle_beta   90.00
_cell.angle_gamma   90.00
#
_symmetry.space_group_name_H-M   'P 1'
#
loop_
_entity.id
_entity.type
_entity.pdbx_description
1 polymer ?
#
loop_
_entity_poly.entity_id
_entity_poly.type
_entity_poly.pdbx_seq_one_letter_code
_entity_poly.pdbx_strand_id
1 'polypeptide(L)'
;MNKKFKSCIILSSIFFIGCVAFEKKETITMEGERNRLTSEFYEKAVYLEQQKKPAQAKKNYQLALVADPSNKAARQGVTQMNKQLQTIADKYYRKSIALHKKGKYSEATRYLLIALRLWPEHFKARQELMATRNLNIQKYVLHTIKKG
;
A
#
# COMPACT_ATOMS: atom_id res chain seq x y z
N MET A 1 28.27 62.51 -55.54
CA MET A 1 29.72 62.21 -55.47
C MET A 1 29.89 60.92 -54.66
N ASN A 2 30.00 59.76 -55.31
CA ASN A 2 31.26 59.10 -55.72
C ASN A 2 32.14 58.82 -54.49
N LYS A 3 32.18 57.61 -53.90
CA LYS A 3 32.91 56.38 -54.30
C LYS A 3 32.98 55.53 -53.00
N LYS A 4 33.06 54.19 -52.91
CA LYS A 4 33.24 53.07 -53.83
C LYS A 4 32.81 51.81 -53.06
N PHE A 5 32.00 50.99 -53.71
CA PHE A 5 31.77 49.59 -53.37
C PHE A 5 33.11 48.83 -53.43
N LYS A 6 33.47 48.11 -52.37
CA LYS A 6 34.46 47.02 -52.45
C LYS A 6 33.86 45.78 -51.80
N SER A 7 33.21 45.02 -52.68
CA SER A 7 32.96 43.60 -52.52
C SER A 7 34.29 42.88 -52.29
N CYS A 8 34.41 42.16 -51.18
CA CYS A 8 35.45 41.16 -50.98
C CYS A 8 34.75 39.86 -50.61
N ILE A 9 34.41 39.12 -51.66
CA ILE A 9 33.99 37.72 -51.60
C ILE A 9 35.23 36.94 -51.13
N ILE A 10 35.27 36.59 -49.85
CA ILE A 10 36.18 35.57 -49.35
C ILE A 10 35.34 34.32 -49.10
N LEU A 11 35.41 33.42 -50.07
CA LEU A 11 35.23 31.99 -49.87
C LEU A 11 36.10 31.57 -48.68
N SER A 12 35.50 31.08 -47.60
CA SER A 12 35.98 29.95 -46.80
C SER A 12 35.23 29.90 -45.48
N SER A 13 34.90 28.68 -45.06
CA SER A 13 34.32 28.33 -43.76
C SER A 13 32.80 28.48 -43.66
N ILE A 14 32.11 27.45 -44.18
CA ILE A 14 30.85 26.99 -43.61
C ILE A 14 31.15 26.59 -42.16
N PHE A 15 31.07 27.55 -41.25
CA PHE A 15 30.90 27.26 -39.84
C PHE A 15 29.48 26.72 -39.71
N PHE A 16 29.36 25.39 -39.70
CA PHE A 16 28.21 24.70 -39.13
C PHE A 16 28.12 25.11 -37.66
N ILE A 17 27.55 26.28 -37.38
CA ILE A 17 26.95 26.56 -36.07
C ILE A 17 25.64 25.80 -36.09
N GLY A 18 25.76 24.47 -35.97
CA GLY A 18 24.68 23.67 -35.45
C GLY A 18 24.44 24.14 -34.03
N CYS A 19 23.52 25.09 -33.85
CA CYS A 19 22.76 25.21 -32.61
C CYS A 19 21.91 23.93 -32.48
N VAL A 20 22.55 22.80 -32.17
CA VAL A 20 21.83 21.74 -31.49
C VAL A 20 21.59 22.31 -30.10
N ALA A 21 20.37 22.78 -29.87
CA ALA A 21 19.86 22.97 -28.53
C ALA A 21 20.10 21.63 -27.82
N PHE A 22 21.11 21.59 -26.95
CA PHE A 22 21.35 20.49 -26.05
C PHE A 22 20.17 20.51 -25.07
N GLU A 23 19.06 19.88 -25.46
CA GLU A 23 18.00 19.53 -24.54
C GLU A 23 18.67 18.74 -23.44
N LYS A 24 18.71 19.33 -22.24
CA LYS A 24 19.17 18.71 -21.01
C LYS A 24 18.28 17.50 -20.77
N LYS A 25 18.62 16.37 -21.40
CA LYS A 25 18.00 15.08 -21.15
C LYS A 25 18.46 14.68 -19.78
N GLU A 26 17.70 15.10 -18.77
CA GLU A 26 17.91 14.77 -17.38
C GLU A 26 18.01 13.24 -17.31
N THR A 27 19.22 12.73 -17.14
CA THR A 27 19.48 11.31 -16.97
C THR A 27 18.79 10.92 -15.67
N ILE A 28 17.58 10.40 -15.79
CA ILE A 28 16.81 9.84 -14.69
C ILE A 28 17.70 8.76 -14.06
N THR A 29 18.34 9.08 -12.93
CA THR A 29 19.10 8.09 -12.20
C THR A 29 18.10 7.19 -11.48
N MET A 30 18.38 5.89 -11.46
CA MET A 30 17.56 4.92 -10.72
C MET A 30 17.42 5.27 -9.23
N GLU A 31 18.33 6.07 -8.69
CA GLU A 31 18.27 6.62 -7.35
C GLU A 31 17.30 7.80 -7.24
N GLY A 32 17.28 8.72 -8.22
CA GLY A 32 16.30 9.80 -8.29
C GLY A 32 14.86 9.30 -8.35
N GLU A 33 14.56 8.28 -9.16
CA GLU A 33 13.21 7.69 -9.23
C GLU A 33 12.81 6.98 -7.93
N ARG A 34 13.73 6.23 -7.31
CA ARG A 34 13.47 5.61 -6.01
C ARG A 34 13.17 6.65 -4.93
N ASN A 35 13.91 7.75 -4.92
CA ASN A 35 13.66 8.85 -3.99
C ASN A 35 12.29 9.50 -4.24
N ARG A 36 11.93 9.75 -5.51
CA ARG A 36 10.61 10.30 -5.86
C ARG A 36 9.47 9.38 -5.41
N LEU A 37 9.53 8.09 -5.73
CA LEU A 37 8.53 7.10 -5.33
C LEU A 37 8.43 6.97 -3.81
N THR A 38 9.57 6.99 -3.11
CA THR A 38 9.61 6.98 -1.64
C THR A 38 8.82 8.14 -1.07
N SER A 39 9.08 9.37 -1.55
CA SER A 39 8.38 10.57 -1.10
C SER A 39 6.89 10.52 -1.42
N GLU A 40 6.51 10.13 -2.64
CA GLU A 40 5.10 10.04 -3.07
C GLU A 40 4.30 9.08 -2.18
N PHE A 41 4.81 7.87 -1.98
CA PHE A 41 4.12 6.88 -1.13
C PHE A 41 4.10 7.31 0.34
N TYR A 42 5.17 7.95 0.83
CA TYR A 42 5.23 8.44 2.20
C TYR A 42 4.19 9.55 2.44
N GLU A 43 4.13 10.57 1.59
CA GLU A 43 3.17 11.68 1.71
C GLU A 43 1.72 11.18 1.64
N LYS A 44 1.44 10.26 0.72
CA LYS A 44 0.13 9.61 0.62
C LYS A 44 -0.22 8.82 1.88
N ALA A 45 0.76 8.16 2.50
CA ALA A 45 0.56 7.44 3.75
C ALA A 45 0.18 8.39 4.90
N VAL A 46 0.90 9.50 5.04
CA VAL A 46 0.62 10.55 6.03
C VAL A 46 -0.78 11.14 5.82
N TYR A 47 -1.16 11.44 4.58
CA TYR A 47 -2.50 11.90 4.26
C TYR A 47 -3.57 10.88 4.69
N LEU A 48 -3.40 9.60 4.34
CA LEU A 48 -4.36 8.55 4.71
C LEU A 48 -4.44 8.31 6.23
N GLU A 49 -3.34 8.51 6.94
CA GLU A 49 -3.28 8.48 8.40
C GLU A 49 -4.13 9.60 9.01
N GLN A 50 -4.01 10.84 8.50
CA GLN A 50 -4.86 11.96 8.90
C GLN A 50 -6.34 11.71 8.59
N GLN A 51 -6.64 11.03 7.49
CA GLN A 51 -8.00 10.59 7.13
C GLN A 51 -8.52 9.40 7.98
N LYS A 52 -7.77 8.95 8.99
CA LYS A 52 -8.10 7.82 9.87
C LYS A 52 -8.33 6.51 9.09
N LYS A 53 -7.55 6.29 8.03
CA LYS A 53 -7.58 5.09 7.17
C LYS A 53 -6.32 4.22 7.38
N PRO A 54 -6.13 3.60 8.55
CA PRO A 54 -4.86 2.97 8.94
C PRO A 54 -4.41 1.81 8.04
N ALA A 55 -5.36 1.04 7.49
CA ALA A 55 -5.01 -0.05 6.56
C ALA A 55 -4.40 0.47 5.26
N GLN A 56 -4.92 1.59 4.73
CA GLN A 56 -4.42 2.20 3.50
C GLN A 56 -3.12 2.95 3.76
N ALA A 57 -3.03 3.65 4.90
CA ALA A 57 -1.81 4.34 5.33
C ALA A 57 -0.66 3.33 5.48
N LYS A 58 -0.87 2.22 6.20
CA LYS A 58 0.10 1.14 6.34
C LYS A 58 0.62 0.65 4.99
N LYS A 59 -0.28 0.39 4.03
CA LYS A 59 0.10 -0.07 2.69
C LYS A 59 1.04 0.93 2.00
N ASN A 60 0.76 2.23 2.08
CA ASN A 60 1.59 3.25 1.44
C ASN A 60 2.93 3.41 2.18
N TYR A 61 2.97 3.36 3.52
CA TYR A 61 4.26 3.31 4.23
C TYR A 61 5.11 2.10 3.84
N GLN A 62 4.49 0.94 3.63
CA GLN A 62 5.21 -0.25 3.14
C GLN A 62 5.76 -0.06 1.72
N LEU A 63 5.00 0.58 0.83
CA LEU A 63 5.48 0.92 -0.52
C LEU A 63 6.67 1.89 -0.48
N ALA A 64 6.64 2.89 0.41
CA ALA A 64 7.77 3.77 0.65
C ALA A 64 9.02 2.98 1.14
N LEU A 65 8.83 1.98 2.00
CA LEU A 65 9.92 1.12 2.48
C LEU A 65 10.47 0.15 1.43
N VAL A 66 9.66 -0.23 0.43
CA VAL A 66 10.14 -1.01 -0.72
C VAL A 66 11.08 -0.17 -1.58
N ALA A 67 10.78 1.12 -1.74
CA ALA A 67 11.61 2.06 -2.49
C ALA A 67 12.87 2.49 -1.72
N ASP A 68 12.73 2.76 -0.41
CA ASP A 68 13.83 3.06 0.52
C ASP A 68 13.68 2.27 1.85
N PRO A 69 14.37 1.13 1.98
CA PRO A 69 14.38 0.35 3.20
C PRO A 69 15.02 1.05 4.40
N SER A 70 15.73 2.16 4.22
CA SER A 70 16.41 2.91 5.29
C SER A 70 15.51 3.98 5.94
N ASN A 71 14.37 4.32 5.31
CA ASN A 71 13.41 5.33 5.79
C ASN A 71 12.83 5.00 7.19
N LYS A 72 13.39 5.64 8.21
CA LYS A 72 12.98 5.46 9.62
C LYS A 72 11.54 5.93 9.87
N ALA A 73 11.12 7.02 9.23
CA ALA A 73 9.79 7.59 9.42
C ALA A 73 8.71 6.63 8.88
N ALA A 74 8.92 6.05 7.70
CA ALA A 74 8.00 5.06 7.14
C ALA A 74 7.91 3.78 8.01
N ARG A 75 9.03 3.30 8.57
CA ARG A 75 9.02 2.18 9.55
C ARG A 75 8.20 2.50 10.79
N GLN A 76 8.36 3.71 11.33
CA GLN A 76 7.57 4.17 12.46
C GLN A 76 6.09 4.24 12.10
N GLY A 77 5.75 4.76 10.92
CA GLY A 77 4.39 4.79 10.37
C GLY A 77 3.75 3.38 10.31
N VAL A 78 4.44 2.39 9.74
CA VAL A 78 3.97 0.99 9.74
C VAL A 78 3.71 0.47 11.16
N THR A 79 4.62 0.75 12.08
CA THR A 79 4.50 0.30 13.48
C THR A 79 3.28 0.91 14.16
N GLN A 80 3.05 2.21 13.97
CA GLN A 80 1.89 2.91 14.52
C GLN A 80 0.58 2.39 13.91
N MET A 81 0.52 2.25 12.59
CA MET A 81 -0.67 1.75 11.90
C MET A 81 -0.99 0.30 12.30
N ASN A 82 0.03 -0.55 12.53
CA ASN A 82 -0.17 -1.89 13.06
C ASN A 82 -0.84 -1.87 14.45
N LYS A 83 -0.36 -1.02 15.37
CA LYS A 83 -0.97 -0.88 16.71
C LYS A 83 -2.42 -0.42 16.62
N GLN A 84 -2.72 0.53 15.74
CA GLN A 84 -4.09 0.98 15.50
C GLN A 84 -4.97 -0.15 14.94
N LEU A 85 -4.49 -0.88 13.94
CA LEU A 85 -5.22 -2.01 13.35
C LEU A 85 -5.47 -3.13 14.36
N GLN A 86 -4.50 -3.46 15.22
CA GLN A 86 -4.67 -4.41 16.33
C GLN A 86 -5.76 -3.94 17.31
N THR A 87 -5.74 -2.66 17.69
CA THR A 87 -6.76 -2.08 18.58
C THR A 87 -8.17 -2.17 17.96
N ILE A 88 -8.29 -1.89 16.66
CA ILE A 88 -9.56 -1.99 15.93
C ILE A 88 -9.99 -3.46 15.81
N ALA A 89 -9.06 -4.38 15.53
CA ALA A 89 -9.32 -5.81 15.45
C ALA A 89 -9.87 -6.35 16.79
N ASP A 90 -9.23 -5.99 17.91
CA ASP A 90 -9.69 -6.35 19.26
C ASP A 90 -11.11 -5.85 19.56
N LYS A 91 -11.46 -4.65 19.08
CA LYS A 91 -12.82 -4.11 19.21
C LYS A 91 -13.83 -4.98 18.46
N TYR A 92 -13.51 -5.41 17.25
CA TYR A 92 -14.37 -6.30 16.47
C TYR A 92 -14.47 -7.70 17.09
N TYR A 93 -13.37 -8.23 17.64
CA TYR A 93 -13.39 -9.46 18.42
C TYR A 93 -14.30 -9.35 19.64
N ARG A 94 -14.18 -8.30 20.46
CA ARG A 94 -15.08 -8.09 21.61
C ARG A 94 -16.55 -8.03 21.19
N LYS A 95 -16.84 -7.41 20.04
CA LYS A 95 -18.20 -7.37 19.47
C LYS A 95 -18.70 -8.75 19.04
N SER A 96 -17.85 -9.60 18.46
CA SER A 96 -18.26 -10.97 18.11
C SER A 96 -18.63 -11.78 19.35
N ILE A 97 -17.83 -11.69 20.42
CA ILE A 97 -18.13 -12.38 21.70
C ILE A 97 -19.48 -11.93 22.26
N ALA A 98 -19.78 -10.63 22.24
CA ALA A 98 -21.06 -10.11 22.70
C ALA A 98 -22.24 -10.64 21.86
N LEU A 99 -22.08 -10.78 20.54
CA LEU A 99 -23.10 -11.34 19.66
C LEU A 99 -23.27 -12.86 19.84
N HIS A 100 -22.18 -13.57 20.05
CA HIS A 100 -22.19 -15.00 20.34
C HIS A 100 -22.99 -15.30 21.62
N LYS A 101 -22.79 -14.51 22.68
CA LYS A 101 -23.58 -14.59 23.93
C LYS A 101 -25.07 -14.33 23.73
N LYS A 102 -25.45 -13.62 22.66
CA LYS A 102 -26.85 -13.34 22.28
C LYS A 102 -27.41 -14.37 21.29
N GLY A 103 -26.69 -15.46 21.00
CA GLY A 103 -27.09 -16.48 20.02
C GLY A 103 -26.98 -16.03 18.56
N LYS A 104 -26.42 -14.84 18.29
CA LYS A 104 -26.30 -14.27 16.93
C LYS A 104 -25.03 -14.75 16.24
N TYR A 105 -24.93 -16.06 16.00
CA TYR A 105 -23.70 -16.71 15.54
C TYR A 105 -23.19 -16.20 14.19
N SER A 106 -24.07 -16.08 13.17
CA SER A 106 -23.64 -15.60 11.85
C SER A 106 -23.08 -14.17 11.87
N GLU A 107 -23.70 -13.28 12.65
CA GLU A 107 -23.17 -11.92 12.86
C GLU A 107 -21.83 -11.97 13.61
N ALA A 108 -21.72 -12.80 14.65
CA ALA A 108 -20.47 -12.98 15.39
C ALA A 108 -19.32 -13.46 14.48
N THR A 109 -19.57 -14.46 13.63
CA THR A 109 -18.60 -14.96 12.65
C THR A 109 -18.13 -13.85 11.71
N ARG A 110 -19.04 -13.02 11.19
CA ARG A 110 -18.67 -11.87 10.34
C ARG A 110 -17.71 -10.92 11.07
N TYR A 111 -17.94 -10.64 12.34
CA TYR A 111 -17.06 -9.78 13.12
C TYR A 111 -15.70 -10.41 13.45
N LEU A 112 -15.63 -11.73 13.68
CA LEU A 112 -14.37 -12.45 13.80
C LEU A 112 -13.54 -12.34 12.52
N LEU A 113 -14.16 -12.51 11.34
CA LEU A 113 -13.49 -12.36 10.05
C LEU A 113 -12.98 -10.94 9.82
N ILE A 114 -13.72 -9.91 10.25
CA ILE A 114 -13.25 -8.52 10.19
C ILE A 114 -12.02 -8.33 11.09
N ALA A 115 -12.03 -8.87 12.32
CA ALA A 115 -10.87 -8.79 13.21
C ALA A 115 -9.63 -9.43 12.58
N LEU A 116 -9.77 -10.64 12.02
CA LEU A 116 -8.68 -11.35 11.35
C LEU A 116 -8.19 -10.65 10.08
N ARG A 117 -9.07 -10.00 9.32
CA ARG A 117 -8.66 -9.20 8.15
C ARG A 117 -7.78 -8.02 8.55
N LEU A 118 -8.05 -7.39 9.70
CA LEU A 118 -7.29 -6.26 10.20
C LEU A 118 -5.99 -6.69 10.89
N TRP A 119 -6.05 -7.80 11.63
CA TRP A 119 -4.92 -8.41 12.32
C TRP A 119 -4.95 -9.94 12.15
N PRO A 120 -4.24 -10.49 11.14
CA PRO A 120 -4.23 -11.92 10.87
C PRO A 120 -3.74 -12.77 12.05
N GLU A 121 -2.79 -12.26 12.83
CA GLU A 121 -2.20 -12.95 13.98
C GLU A 121 -3.05 -12.83 15.26
N HIS A 122 -4.30 -12.38 15.17
CA HIS A 122 -5.21 -12.31 16.31
C HIS A 122 -5.60 -13.72 16.79
N PHE A 123 -4.80 -14.30 17.69
CA PHE A 123 -4.92 -15.68 18.16
C PHE A 123 -6.34 -16.04 18.64
N LYS A 124 -6.92 -15.22 19.53
CA LYS A 124 -8.25 -15.50 20.09
C LYS A 124 -9.35 -15.53 19.01
N ALA A 125 -9.35 -14.57 18.07
CA ALA A 125 -10.32 -14.54 16.99
C ALA A 125 -10.20 -15.76 16.07
N ARG A 126 -8.97 -16.22 15.81
CA ARG A 126 -8.70 -17.44 15.03
C ARG A 126 -9.24 -18.69 15.74
N GLN A 127 -8.98 -18.81 17.04
CA GLN A 127 -9.43 -19.94 17.85
C GLN A 127 -10.96 -20.04 17.89
N GLU A 128 -11.65 -18.93 18.14
CA GLU A 128 -13.13 -18.87 18.16
C GLU A 128 -13.75 -19.26 16.81
N LEU A 129 -13.13 -18.83 15.71
CA LEU A 129 -13.59 -19.18 14.37
C LEU A 129 -13.45 -20.67 14.07
N MET A 130 -12.33 -21.28 14.50
CA MET A 130 -12.09 -22.72 14.36
C MET A 130 -13.08 -23.55 15.17
N ALA A 131 -13.34 -23.17 16.43
CA ALA A 131 -14.34 -23.82 17.28
C ALA A 131 -15.74 -23.80 16.63
N THR A 132 -16.14 -22.65 16.09
CA THR A 132 -17.44 -22.50 15.39
C THR A 132 -17.53 -23.41 14.16
N ARG A 133 -16.45 -23.54 13.37
CA ARG A 133 -16.43 -24.40 12.17
C ARG A 133 -16.62 -25.87 12.53
N ASN A 134 -15.98 -26.33 13.61
CA ASN A 134 -16.07 -27.73 14.05
C ASN A 134 -17.49 -28.11 14.49
N LEU A 135 -18.23 -27.18 15.11
CA LEU A 135 -19.64 -27.39 15.45
C LEU A 135 -20.55 -27.51 14.22
N ASN A 136 -20.23 -26.80 13.14
CA ASN A 136 -21.04 -26.83 11.91
C ASN A 136 -20.84 -28.14 11.11
N ILE A 137 -19.68 -28.78 11.21
CA ILE A 137 -19.40 -30.08 10.58
C ILE A 137 -20.23 -31.20 11.22
N GLN A 138 -20.46 -31.13 12.54
CA GLN A 138 -21.28 -32.12 13.25
C GLN A 138 -22.79 -31.98 13.00
N LYS A 139 -23.24 -30.91 12.34
CA LYS A 139 -24.67 -30.67 12.05
C LYS A 139 -25.17 -31.46 10.83
N TYR A 140 -24.28 -32.09 10.06
CA TYR A 140 -24.67 -33.02 9.00
C TYR A 140 -24.82 -34.42 9.58
N VAL A 141 -26.06 -34.96 9.56
CA VAL A 141 -26.29 -36.38 9.83
C VAL A 141 -25.79 -37.16 8.61
N LEU A 142 -24.80 -38.04 8.77
CA LEU A 142 -24.40 -38.99 7.74
C LEU A 142 -25.48 -40.08 7.63
N HIS A 143 -26.15 -40.15 6.48
CA HIS A 143 -27.14 -41.20 6.23
C HIS A 143 -26.44 -42.32 5.46
N THR A 144 -26.28 -43.49 6.09
CA THR A 144 -25.72 -44.65 5.41
C THR A 144 -26.85 -45.38 4.67
N ILE A 145 -26.90 -45.23 3.34
CA ILE A 145 -27.87 -45.96 2.51
C ILE A 145 -27.35 -47.40 2.35
N LYS A 146 -28.05 -48.39 2.88
CA LYS A 146 -27.77 -49.80 2.58
C LYS A 146 -28.23 -50.11 1.16
N LYS A 147 -27.38 -50.77 0.36
CA LYS A 147 -27.79 -51.32 -0.94
C LYS A 147 -28.88 -52.36 -0.71
N GLY A 148 -29.96 -52.23 -1.47
CA GLY A 148 -31.01 -53.25 -1.60
C GLY A 148 -30.52 -54.48 -2.32
#